data_AF-A0A8J7JMU6-F1
#
_entry.id   AF-A0A8J7JMU6-F1
#
_cell.length_a   1.000
_cell.length_b   1.000
_cell.length_c   1.000
_cell.angle_alpha   90.00
_cell.angle_beta   90.00
_cell.angle_gamma   90.00
#
_symmetry.space_group_name_H-M   'P 1'
#
loop_
_entity.id
_entity.type
_entity.pdbx_description
1 polymer ?
#
loop_
_entity_poly.entity_id
_entity_poly.type
_entity_poly.pdbx_seq_one_letter_code
_entity_poly.pdbx_strand_id
1 'polypeptide(L)'
;MAQDSEIAKKGTPLSVALDGSRIRACREQKRLTQLYIANIVGVTTDTISRWENNRYPTIRRDNAEKLAEALEVDLEAILRDVAAPLAAPVEIPPEVPPPAAAKRRTRLLWLLVATLIVAAVAVPILLRQLGPAPVAVRWAPKFAAPGEIIPIQVKVTRQQSDRNAFILKERLPQGWSLVTTTPTTAMVESPGWVVKWLIAQGIGPATISYTARIPDNATVGAEVPLNGEVIFHTAAINRSEPVSGAAQVTIGPYHWADSNGDGRIDDNEIMPAYYLCEEMKDFHLDWKLIEAIWSGKGYRWSPRDGYTVRP
;
A
#
# COMPACT_ATOMS: atom_id res chain seq x y z
N MET A 1 74.76 65.00 1.64
CA MET A 1 73.62 64.98 0.69
C MET A 1 73.10 63.56 0.62
N ALA A 2 71.78 63.39 0.86
CA ALA A 2 70.96 62.16 0.76
C ALA A 2 71.38 61.01 1.72
N GLN A 3 70.68 60.61 2.79
CA GLN A 3 69.25 60.29 2.95
C GLN A 3 68.74 59.36 1.84
N ASP A 4 68.66 58.05 2.08
CA ASP A 4 67.36 57.43 2.40
C ASP A 4 67.40 55.89 2.58
N SER A 5 66.67 55.47 3.61
CA SER A 5 65.90 54.22 3.77
C SER A 5 66.62 52.88 3.92
N GLU A 6 67.17 52.67 5.12
CA GLU A 6 67.28 51.35 5.75
C GLU A 6 65.88 50.94 6.28
N ILE A 7 65.09 50.22 5.48
CA ILE A 7 63.85 49.58 5.96
C ILE A 7 64.23 48.22 6.54
N ALA A 8 64.26 48.17 7.87
CA ALA A 8 64.33 46.94 8.63
C ALA A 8 63.26 45.92 8.18
N LYS A 9 63.69 44.72 7.75
CA LYS A 9 62.81 43.57 7.58
C LYS A 9 62.21 43.18 8.94
N LYS A 10 61.04 43.75 9.25
CA LYS A 10 60.15 43.36 10.34
C LYS A 10 59.70 41.91 10.08
N GLY A 11 60.01 41.00 11.00
CA GLY A 11 59.58 39.59 10.90
C GLY A 11 58.05 39.49 10.81
N THR A 12 57.58 38.74 9.81
CA THR A 12 56.14 38.54 9.55
C THR A 12 55.48 37.79 10.72
N PRO A 13 54.34 38.24 11.26
CA PRO A 13 53.68 37.57 12.38
C PRO A 13 53.14 36.19 11.96
N LEU A 14 53.39 35.16 12.79
CA LEU A 14 52.95 33.77 12.56
C LEU A 14 51.42 33.60 12.56
N SER A 15 50.68 34.51 13.16
CA SER A 15 49.22 34.51 13.20
C SER A 15 48.65 35.89 12.88
N VAL A 16 47.47 35.89 12.25
CA VAL A 16 46.76 37.10 11.82
C VAL A 16 45.29 37.04 12.24
N ALA A 17 44.69 38.19 12.47
CA ALA A 17 43.29 38.32 12.84
C ALA A 17 42.43 38.65 11.61
N LEU A 18 41.52 37.74 11.28
CA LEU A 18 40.57 37.86 10.18
C LEU A 18 39.37 38.74 10.56
N ASP A 19 38.79 39.34 9.53
CA ASP A 19 37.43 39.83 9.57
C ASP A 19 36.50 38.87 8.79
N GLY A 20 35.78 38.04 9.54
CA GLY A 20 34.83 37.06 9.00
C GLY A 20 33.75 37.67 8.10
N SER A 21 33.34 38.92 8.38
CA SER A 21 32.30 39.59 7.60
C SER A 21 32.78 39.97 6.20
N ARG A 22 34.04 40.42 6.09
CA ARG A 22 34.69 40.74 4.80
C ARG A 22 34.93 39.48 3.97
N ILE A 23 35.38 38.40 4.61
CA ILE A 23 35.56 37.08 3.97
C ILE A 23 34.24 36.60 3.35
N ARG A 24 33.15 36.67 4.13
CA ARG A 24 31.83 36.26 3.67
C ARG A 24 31.34 37.13 2.51
N ALA A 25 31.51 38.45 2.61
CA ALA A 25 31.11 39.38 1.56
C ALA A 25 31.85 39.12 0.24
N CYS A 26 33.19 38.94 0.28
CA CYS A 26 33.99 38.60 -0.89
C CYS A 26 33.53 37.28 -1.52
N ARG A 27 33.29 36.25 -0.69
CA ARG A 27 32.80 34.94 -1.16
C ARG A 27 31.45 35.07 -1.87
N GLU A 28 30.50 35.78 -1.26
CA GLU A 28 29.14 35.92 -1.79
C GLU A 28 29.10 36.79 -3.05
N GLN A 29 29.91 37.84 -3.13
CA GLN A 29 30.05 38.67 -4.34
C GLN A 29 30.55 37.84 -5.53
N LYS A 30 31.48 36.92 -5.29
CA LYS A 30 32.00 35.98 -6.31
C LYS A 30 31.13 34.73 -6.50
N ARG A 31 29.97 34.64 -5.80
CA ARG A 31 29.03 33.51 -5.82
C ARG A 31 29.67 32.15 -5.50
N LEU A 32 30.71 32.15 -4.67
CA LEU A 32 31.42 30.95 -4.26
C LEU A 32 30.73 30.28 -3.06
N THR A 33 30.73 28.95 -3.03
CA THR A 33 30.19 28.20 -1.89
C THR A 33 31.26 28.01 -0.82
N GLN A 34 30.85 27.86 0.45
CA GLN A 34 31.80 27.54 1.53
C GLN A 34 32.52 26.21 1.27
N LEU A 35 31.84 25.24 0.63
CA LEU A 35 32.43 23.97 0.21
C LEU A 35 33.55 24.14 -0.81
N TYR A 36 33.36 25.03 -1.79
CA TYR A 36 34.38 25.32 -2.79
C TYR A 36 35.63 25.95 -2.17
N ILE A 37 35.46 26.98 -1.33
CA ILE A 37 36.59 27.64 -0.65
C ILE A 37 37.31 26.67 0.31
N ALA A 38 36.56 25.85 1.04
CA ALA A 38 37.13 24.84 1.94
C ALA A 38 38.06 23.86 1.19
N ASN A 39 37.64 23.39 0.02
CA ASN A 39 38.44 22.50 -0.82
C ASN A 39 39.74 23.16 -1.32
N ILE A 40 39.70 24.42 -1.75
CA ILE A 40 40.89 25.13 -2.27
C ILE A 40 41.88 25.42 -1.13
N VAL A 41 41.39 25.88 0.02
CA VAL A 41 42.23 26.22 1.18
C VAL A 41 42.76 24.95 1.87
N GLY A 42 42.13 23.80 1.65
CA GLY A 42 42.49 22.51 2.24
C GLY A 42 42.00 22.34 3.68
N VAL A 43 40.83 22.89 3.99
CA VAL A 43 40.18 22.80 5.32
C VAL A 43 38.75 22.29 5.19
N THR A 44 38.09 22.01 6.32
CA THR A 44 36.68 21.60 6.30
C THR A 44 35.75 22.81 6.12
N THR A 45 34.53 22.58 5.64
CA THR A 45 33.47 23.60 5.51
C THR A 45 33.12 24.25 6.85
N ASP A 46 33.15 23.48 7.94
CA ASP A 46 32.92 23.98 9.30
C ASP A 46 34.00 25.00 9.72
N THR A 47 35.25 24.79 9.30
CA THR A 47 36.35 25.73 9.55
C THR A 47 36.12 27.07 8.83
N ILE A 48 35.73 27.04 7.55
CA ILE A 48 35.37 28.26 6.80
C ILE A 48 34.19 28.98 7.46
N SER A 49 33.15 28.24 7.86
CA SER A 49 31.99 28.81 8.57
C SER A 49 32.39 29.50 9.87
N ARG A 50 33.31 28.92 10.66
CA ARG A 50 33.79 29.54 11.91
C ARG A 50 34.57 30.83 11.65
N TRP A 51 35.36 30.89 10.59
CA TRP A 51 36.11 32.10 10.20
C TRP A 51 35.15 33.20 9.74
N GLU A 52 34.21 32.90 8.83
CA GLU A 52 33.19 33.85 8.35
C GLU A 52 32.31 34.40 9.49
N ASN A 53 32.05 33.59 10.52
CA ASN A 53 31.25 34.01 11.67
C ASN A 53 32.09 34.60 12.82
N ASN A 54 33.37 34.91 12.62
CA ASN A 54 34.28 35.46 13.64
C ASN A 54 34.36 34.63 14.94
N ARG A 55 34.03 33.32 14.89
CA ARG A 55 34.10 32.43 16.07
C ARG A 55 35.54 32.08 16.44
N TYR A 56 36.44 32.06 15.44
CA TYR A 56 37.89 31.95 15.62
C TYR A 56 38.58 33.00 14.73
N PRO A 57 38.70 34.24 15.21
CA PRO A 57 39.21 35.34 14.40
C PRO A 57 40.71 35.23 14.13
N THR A 58 41.48 34.53 14.97
CA THR A 58 42.94 34.42 14.81
C THR A 58 43.31 33.09 14.18
N ILE A 59 44.04 33.13 13.06
CA ILE A 59 44.51 31.93 12.33
C ILE A 59 45.99 32.05 11.97
N ARG A 60 46.62 30.92 11.59
CA ARG A 60 47.98 30.94 11.04
C ARG A 60 48.01 31.71 9.73
N ARG A 61 49.08 32.49 9.52
CA ARG A 61 49.21 33.33 8.33
C ARG A 61 49.12 32.55 7.02
N ASP A 62 49.74 31.38 6.93
CA ASP A 62 49.70 30.52 5.73
C ASP A 62 48.26 30.16 5.31
N ASN A 63 47.37 29.96 6.29
CA ASN A 63 45.95 29.68 6.01
C ASN A 63 45.19 30.93 5.59
N ALA A 64 45.57 32.10 6.11
CA ALA A 64 44.99 33.38 5.71
C ALA A 64 45.41 33.75 4.28
N GLU A 65 46.65 33.47 3.89
CA GLU A 65 47.18 33.68 2.54
C GLU A 65 46.46 32.77 1.53
N LYS A 66 46.32 31.48 1.83
CA LYS A 66 45.53 30.55 0.99
C LYS A 66 44.06 30.97 0.86
N LEU A 67 43.48 31.51 1.95
CA LEU A 67 42.10 32.01 1.92
C LEU A 67 41.98 33.27 1.05
N ALA A 68 42.94 34.18 1.12
CA ALA A 68 43.00 35.38 0.28
C ALA A 68 43.19 35.01 -1.21
N GLU A 69 44.07 34.05 -1.50
CA GLU A 69 44.27 33.49 -2.84
C GLU A 69 42.99 32.83 -3.39
N ALA A 70 42.34 31.98 -2.59
CA ALA A 70 41.07 31.33 -2.98
C ALA A 70 39.93 32.32 -3.22
N LEU A 71 39.98 33.48 -2.58
CA LEU A 71 39.03 34.58 -2.78
C LEU A 71 39.51 35.58 -3.84
N GLU A 72 40.70 35.41 -4.39
CA GLU A 72 41.43 36.32 -5.29
C GLU A 72 41.32 37.79 -4.84
N VAL A 73 41.70 38.04 -3.58
CA VAL A 73 41.81 39.37 -2.97
C VAL A 73 43.14 39.48 -2.23
N ASP A 74 43.63 40.70 -2.04
CA ASP A 74 44.81 40.92 -1.20
C ASP A 74 44.54 40.51 0.25
N LEU A 75 45.56 39.96 0.93
CA LEU A 75 45.44 39.50 2.31
C LEU A 75 44.91 40.61 3.24
N GLU A 76 45.35 41.84 3.06
CA GLU A 76 44.89 42.99 3.87
C GLU A 76 43.38 43.24 3.74
N ALA A 77 42.77 42.84 2.61
CA ALA A 77 41.34 43.01 2.39
C ALA A 77 40.47 42.10 3.25
N ILE A 78 41.04 41.09 3.91
CA ILE A 78 40.33 40.16 4.81
C ILE A 78 40.83 40.23 6.25
N LEU A 79 41.81 41.09 6.56
CA LEU A 79 42.29 41.31 7.91
C LEU A 79 41.46 42.37 8.64
N ARG A 80 41.47 42.29 9.97
CA ARG A 80 40.88 43.29 10.84
C ARG A 80 41.88 44.44 11.05
N ASP A 81 41.42 45.68 10.92
CA ASP A 81 42.25 46.86 11.20
C ASP A 81 42.60 46.94 12.68
N VAL A 82 43.89 47.05 13.00
CA VAL A 82 44.40 47.15 14.38
C VAL A 82 44.21 48.58 14.89
N ALA A 83 42.96 48.98 15.10
CA ALA A 83 42.60 50.24 15.72
C ALA A 83 41.25 50.14 16.46
N ALA A 84 41.14 49.20 17.40
CA ALA A 84 40.13 49.26 18.46
C ALA A 84 40.67 48.51 19.71
N PRO A 85 40.76 49.14 20.89
CA PRO A 85 41.46 48.57 22.05
C PRO A 85 40.78 47.32 22.61
N LEU A 86 41.61 46.40 23.13
CA LEU A 86 41.21 45.29 23.99
C LEU A 86 40.35 45.82 25.16
N ALA A 87 39.05 45.55 25.12
CA ALA A 87 38.22 45.64 26.31
C ALA A 87 38.58 44.49 27.26
N ALA A 88 38.86 44.87 28.51
CA ALA A 88 39.22 44.05 29.66
C ALA A 88 38.20 42.92 29.95
N PRO A 89 38.55 41.93 30.79
CA PRO A 89 37.73 40.74 31.02
C PRO A 89 36.36 41.15 31.55
N VAL A 90 35.30 40.80 30.83
CA VAL A 90 33.93 40.90 31.32
C VAL A 90 33.78 39.87 32.44
N GLU A 91 33.59 40.35 33.66
CA GLU A 91 33.06 39.60 34.80
C GLU A 91 31.85 38.78 34.33
N ILE A 92 31.92 37.45 34.51
CA ILE A 92 30.82 36.53 34.18
C ILE A 92 29.71 36.78 35.21
N PRO A 93 28.53 37.33 34.81
CA PRO A 93 27.36 37.37 35.70
C PRO A 93 26.90 35.92 35.93
N PRO A 94 26.34 35.58 37.11
CA PRO A 94 25.93 34.21 37.40
C PRO A 94 24.99 33.72 36.30
N GLU A 95 25.36 32.55 35.76
CA GLU A 95 24.69 31.84 34.69
C GLU A 95 23.19 31.73 34.97
N VAL A 96 22.38 32.55 34.30
CA VAL A 96 20.95 32.28 34.17
C VAL A 96 20.88 30.97 33.38
N PRO A 97 20.30 29.88 33.94
CA PRO A 97 20.23 28.62 33.23
C PRO A 97 19.52 28.87 31.89
N PRO A 98 20.02 28.32 30.77
CA PRO A 98 19.36 28.51 29.48
C PRO A 98 17.91 28.03 29.61
N PRO A 99 16.93 28.73 28.99
CA PRO A 99 15.58 28.22 28.96
C PRO A 99 15.64 26.80 28.40
N ALA A 100 15.07 25.85 29.14
CA ALA A 100 15.07 24.44 28.84
C ALA A 100 14.33 24.16 27.52
N ALA A 101 14.95 24.47 26.38
CA ALA A 101 14.39 24.31 25.05
C ALA A 101 15.30 23.46 24.14
N ALA A 102 16.35 22.84 24.69
CA ALA A 102 17.26 21.95 23.95
C ALA A 102 16.93 20.45 24.07
N LYS A 103 15.93 20.06 24.88
CA LYS A 103 15.49 18.64 24.94
C LYS A 103 14.47 18.28 23.85
N ARG A 104 13.78 19.26 23.24
CA ARG A 104 12.69 18.97 22.28
C ARG A 104 13.21 18.61 20.89
N ARG A 105 14.27 19.28 20.40
CA ARG A 105 14.84 19.03 19.06
C ARG A 105 15.63 17.73 18.95
N THR A 106 16.38 17.34 19.98
CA THR A 106 17.07 16.03 20.04
C THR A 106 16.08 14.89 20.25
N ARG A 107 15.05 15.06 21.09
CA ARG A 107 13.94 14.08 21.19
C ARG A 107 13.19 13.95 19.86
N LEU A 108 12.94 15.03 19.13
CA LEU A 108 12.32 14.99 17.80
C LEU A 108 13.20 14.24 16.78
N LEU A 109 14.52 14.44 16.80
CA LEU A 109 15.46 13.72 15.94
C LEU A 109 15.51 12.22 16.29
N TRP A 110 15.60 11.87 17.58
CA TRP A 110 15.57 10.48 18.03
C TRP A 110 14.21 9.82 17.79
N LEU A 111 13.10 10.56 17.91
CA LEU A 111 11.79 10.10 17.50
C LEU A 111 11.75 9.83 16.00
N LEU A 112 12.28 10.74 15.17
CA LEU A 112 12.30 10.54 13.71
C LEU A 112 13.16 9.34 13.30
N VAL A 113 14.32 9.14 13.92
CA VAL A 113 15.17 7.96 13.73
C VAL A 113 14.44 6.69 14.20
N ALA A 114 13.80 6.71 15.37
CA ALA A 114 13.00 5.59 15.86
C ALA A 114 11.83 5.29 14.91
N THR A 115 11.12 6.29 14.40
CA THR A 115 10.05 6.13 13.41
C THR A 115 10.57 5.57 12.10
N LEU A 116 11.75 6.00 11.62
CA LEU A 116 12.39 5.45 10.43
C LEU A 116 12.82 3.99 10.62
N ILE A 117 13.33 3.63 11.80
CA ILE A 117 13.68 2.24 12.14
C ILE A 117 12.41 1.39 12.21
N VAL A 118 11.35 1.90 12.88
CA VAL A 118 10.05 1.23 12.93
C VAL A 118 9.48 1.08 11.51
N ALA A 119 9.57 2.10 10.66
CA ALA A 119 9.13 2.03 9.27
C ALA A 119 10.00 1.04 8.46
N ALA A 120 11.32 1.04 8.61
CA ALA A 120 12.22 0.11 7.93
C ALA A 120 11.96 -1.36 8.29
N VAL A 121 11.36 -1.62 9.46
CA VAL A 121 10.92 -2.96 9.87
C VAL A 121 9.46 -3.22 9.49
N ALA A 122 8.55 -2.28 9.74
CA ALA A 122 7.11 -2.43 9.52
C ALA A 122 6.74 -2.42 8.03
N VAL A 123 7.41 -1.61 7.21
CA VAL A 123 7.15 -1.49 5.76
C VAL A 123 7.43 -2.82 5.04
N PRO A 124 8.59 -3.50 5.18
CA PRO A 124 8.78 -4.81 4.56
C PRO A 124 7.86 -5.88 5.14
N ILE A 125 7.47 -5.79 6.43
CA ILE A 125 6.44 -6.67 7.00
C ILE A 125 5.09 -6.44 6.32
N LEU A 126 4.70 -5.18 6.07
CA LEU A 126 3.46 -4.81 5.39
C LEU A 126 3.49 -5.16 3.90
N LEU A 127 4.63 -4.94 3.21
CA LEU A 127 4.82 -5.35 1.81
C LEU A 127 4.82 -6.87 1.64
N ARG A 128 5.29 -7.64 2.63
CA ARG A 128 5.14 -9.11 2.61
C ARG A 128 3.67 -9.54 2.67
N GLN A 129 2.77 -8.73 3.23
CA GLN A 129 1.33 -8.99 3.19
C GLN A 129 0.69 -8.69 1.83
N LEU A 130 1.41 -8.07 0.89
CA LEU A 130 0.94 -7.79 -0.47
C LEU A 130 1.32 -8.90 -1.47
N GLY A 131 1.75 -10.07 -0.98
CA GLY A 131 2.03 -11.23 -1.83
C GLY A 131 0.82 -11.60 -2.72
N PRO A 132 1.07 -12.24 -3.88
CA PRO A 132 0.03 -12.57 -4.85
C PRO A 132 -1.04 -13.46 -4.18
N ALA A 133 -2.30 -13.04 -4.28
CA ALA A 133 -3.43 -13.75 -3.68
C ALA A 133 -4.19 -14.59 -4.71
N PRO A 134 -4.80 -15.72 -4.32
CA PRO A 134 -5.72 -16.44 -5.19
C PRO A 134 -6.92 -15.55 -5.54
N VAL A 135 -7.37 -15.63 -6.79
CA VAL A 135 -8.52 -14.88 -7.28
C VAL A 135 -9.71 -15.81 -7.37
N ALA A 136 -10.77 -15.52 -6.61
CA ALA A 136 -12.02 -16.27 -6.65
C ALA A 136 -13.10 -15.49 -7.40
N VAL A 137 -13.71 -16.15 -8.38
CA VAL A 137 -14.82 -15.60 -9.15
C VAL A 137 -16.00 -16.57 -9.06
N ARG A 138 -17.13 -16.05 -8.60
CA ARG A 138 -18.40 -16.75 -8.52
C ARG A 138 -19.26 -16.48 -9.75
N TRP A 139 -19.80 -17.56 -10.28
CA TRP A 139 -20.95 -17.55 -11.15
C TRP A 139 -22.18 -18.02 -10.35
N ALA A 140 -23.29 -17.31 -10.52
CA ALA A 140 -24.60 -17.65 -9.97
C ALA A 140 -25.66 -17.12 -10.95
N PRO A 141 -26.86 -17.73 -11.00
CA PRO A 141 -27.94 -17.23 -11.84
C PRO A 141 -28.41 -15.86 -11.34
N LYS A 142 -28.89 -15.02 -12.27
CA LYS A 142 -29.40 -13.68 -11.94
C LYS A 142 -30.76 -13.74 -11.26
N PHE A 143 -31.58 -14.70 -11.68
CA PHE A 143 -32.95 -14.88 -11.20
C PHE A 143 -33.14 -16.27 -10.63
N ALA A 144 -34.13 -16.41 -9.77
CA ALA A 144 -34.61 -17.70 -9.30
C ALA A 144 -35.97 -17.56 -8.61
N ALA A 145 -36.77 -18.62 -8.63
CA ALA A 145 -38.05 -18.64 -7.95
C ALA A 145 -37.99 -19.19 -6.52
N PRO A 146 -38.95 -18.80 -5.66
CA PRO A 146 -39.13 -19.46 -4.36
C PRO A 146 -39.23 -20.98 -4.49
N GLY A 147 -38.55 -21.71 -3.61
CA GLY A 147 -38.52 -23.18 -3.58
C GLY A 147 -37.55 -23.84 -4.58
N GLU A 148 -37.02 -23.08 -5.54
CA GLU A 148 -36.13 -23.58 -6.58
C GLU A 148 -34.75 -23.98 -6.03
N ILE A 149 -34.13 -24.98 -6.66
CA ILE A 149 -32.73 -25.33 -6.45
C ILE A 149 -31.91 -24.62 -7.52
N ILE A 150 -30.96 -23.80 -7.11
CA ILE A 150 -30.10 -23.06 -8.03
C ILE A 150 -28.65 -23.57 -8.00
N PRO A 151 -27.97 -23.61 -9.16
CA PRO A 151 -26.54 -23.92 -9.24
C PRO A 151 -25.68 -22.69 -8.96
N ILE A 152 -24.58 -22.89 -8.25
CA ILE A 152 -23.56 -21.87 -7.98
C ILE A 152 -22.18 -22.51 -8.18
N GLN A 153 -21.29 -21.80 -8.88
CA GLN A 153 -19.91 -22.21 -9.08
C GLN A 153 -18.96 -21.11 -8.63
N VAL A 154 -17.90 -21.49 -7.92
CA VAL A 154 -16.81 -20.60 -7.53
C VAL A 154 -15.51 -21.16 -8.09
N LYS A 155 -14.91 -20.42 -9.02
CA LYS A 155 -13.61 -20.75 -9.61
C LYS A 155 -12.52 -19.95 -8.91
N VAL A 156 -11.58 -20.65 -8.30
CA VAL A 156 -10.44 -20.07 -7.60
C VAL A 156 -9.17 -20.30 -8.42
N THR A 157 -8.63 -19.22 -8.98
CA THR A 157 -7.37 -19.23 -9.73
C THR A 157 -6.21 -19.02 -8.77
N ARG A 158 -5.35 -20.02 -8.65
CA ARG A 158 -4.09 -19.94 -7.90
C ARG A 158 -3.05 -19.14 -8.69
N GLN A 159 -2.25 -18.33 -8.00
CA GLN A 159 -1.13 -17.60 -8.62
C GLN A 159 0.03 -18.57 -8.85
N GLN A 160 0.80 -18.42 -9.94
CA GLN A 160 1.78 -19.44 -10.39
C GLN A 160 2.82 -19.84 -9.33
N SER A 161 3.19 -18.92 -8.44
CA SER A 161 4.13 -19.17 -7.34
C SER A 161 3.49 -19.79 -6.10
N ASP A 162 2.15 -19.75 -5.98
CA ASP A 162 1.41 -20.14 -4.79
C ASP A 162 0.60 -21.42 -5.06
N ARG A 163 1.16 -22.54 -4.63
CA ARG A 163 0.50 -23.86 -4.66
C ARG A 163 -0.24 -24.13 -3.36
N ASN A 164 -0.33 -23.19 -2.43
CA ASN A 164 -0.81 -23.47 -1.09
C ASN A 164 -2.29 -23.91 -1.09
N ALA A 165 -2.62 -24.67 -0.05
CA ALA A 165 -4.00 -24.95 0.27
C ALA A 165 -4.73 -23.65 0.64
N PHE A 166 -6.03 -23.62 0.38
CA PHE A 166 -6.90 -22.51 0.78
C PHE A 166 -8.24 -23.04 1.28
N ILE A 167 -8.97 -22.19 1.99
CA ILE A 167 -10.32 -22.45 2.46
C ILE A 167 -11.23 -21.50 1.69
N LEU A 168 -12.16 -22.04 0.90
CA LEU A 168 -13.29 -21.25 0.41
C LEU A 168 -14.36 -21.24 1.50
N LYS A 169 -14.84 -20.06 1.87
CA LYS A 169 -15.94 -19.89 2.82
C LYS A 169 -17.06 -19.12 2.16
N GLU A 170 -18.19 -19.76 1.93
CA GLU A 170 -19.42 -19.10 1.48
C GLU A 170 -20.37 -18.90 2.66
N ARG A 171 -21.13 -17.81 2.61
CA ARG A 171 -22.21 -17.50 3.56
C ARG A 171 -23.51 -17.52 2.77
N LEU A 172 -24.28 -18.59 2.95
CA LEU A 172 -25.59 -18.73 2.37
C LEU A 172 -26.55 -17.70 2.97
N PRO A 173 -27.47 -17.14 2.16
CA PRO A 173 -28.50 -16.25 2.67
C PRO A 173 -29.39 -16.94 3.72
N GLN A 174 -30.05 -16.13 4.55
CA GLN A 174 -30.94 -16.65 5.59
C GLN A 174 -32.08 -17.47 4.96
N GLY A 175 -32.33 -18.66 5.52
CA GLY A 175 -33.38 -19.57 5.07
C GLY A 175 -33.00 -20.43 3.87
N TRP A 176 -31.86 -20.18 3.23
CA TRP A 176 -31.36 -21.03 2.16
C TRP A 176 -30.69 -22.27 2.75
N SER A 177 -30.78 -23.40 2.04
CA SER A 177 -30.14 -24.65 2.45
C SER A 177 -29.22 -25.19 1.35
N LEU A 178 -28.01 -25.61 1.74
CA LEU A 178 -27.12 -26.36 0.87
C LEU A 178 -27.74 -27.72 0.51
N VAL A 179 -27.80 -28.06 -0.78
CA VAL A 179 -28.38 -29.33 -1.25
C VAL A 179 -27.26 -30.31 -1.62
N THR A 180 -26.44 -29.95 -2.60
CA THR A 180 -25.33 -30.79 -3.09
C THR A 180 -24.09 -29.93 -3.27
N THR A 181 -22.91 -30.53 -3.13
CA THR A 181 -21.64 -29.83 -3.30
C THR A 181 -20.53 -30.74 -3.80
N THR A 182 -19.64 -30.18 -4.63
CA THR A 182 -18.39 -30.78 -5.06
C THR A 182 -17.29 -29.72 -4.94
N PRO A 183 -16.17 -29.99 -4.26
CA PRO A 183 -15.84 -31.23 -3.55
C PRO A 183 -16.75 -31.52 -2.34
N THR A 184 -16.95 -32.80 -2.01
CA THR A 184 -17.82 -33.25 -0.89
C THR A 184 -17.25 -32.91 0.50
N THR A 185 -16.01 -32.45 0.59
CA THR A 185 -15.31 -32.10 1.84
C THR A 185 -15.82 -30.80 2.50
N ALA A 186 -17.05 -30.40 2.19
CA ALA A 186 -17.68 -29.22 2.75
C ALA A 186 -17.98 -29.41 4.24
N MET A 187 -17.53 -28.47 5.06
CA MET A 187 -17.90 -28.36 6.47
C MET A 187 -18.96 -27.27 6.61
N VAL A 188 -20.15 -27.65 7.05
CA VAL A 188 -21.23 -26.70 7.36
C VAL A 188 -21.12 -26.33 8.84
N GLU A 189 -20.80 -25.07 9.13
CA GLU A 189 -20.74 -24.59 10.53
C GLU A 189 -22.14 -24.36 11.08
N SER A 190 -22.30 -24.44 12.40
CA SER A 190 -23.56 -24.07 13.05
C SER A 190 -23.53 -22.58 13.42
N PRO A 191 -24.59 -21.81 13.11
CA PRO A 191 -25.80 -22.23 12.40
C PRO A 191 -25.50 -22.46 10.90
N GLY A 192 -26.23 -23.38 10.24
CA GLY A 192 -25.92 -23.98 8.92
C GLY A 192 -25.85 -23.09 7.66
N TRP A 193 -25.57 -21.80 7.80
CA TRP A 193 -25.48 -20.79 6.74
C TRP A 193 -24.03 -20.50 6.34
N VAL A 194 -23.03 -21.05 7.02
CA VAL A 194 -21.63 -20.92 6.63
C VAL A 194 -21.11 -22.26 6.15
N VAL A 195 -20.61 -22.29 4.92
CA VAL A 195 -20.06 -23.49 4.28
C VAL A 195 -18.59 -23.26 3.99
N LYS A 196 -17.73 -24.19 4.42
CA LYS A 196 -16.28 -24.13 4.24
C LYS A 196 -15.80 -25.33 3.45
N TRP A 197 -15.04 -25.09 2.39
CA TRP A 197 -14.32 -26.11 1.66
C TRP A 197 -12.82 -25.96 1.89
N LEU A 198 -12.19 -27.00 2.42
CA LEU A 198 -10.74 -27.07 2.52
C LEU A 198 -10.20 -27.64 1.21
N ILE A 199 -9.56 -26.81 0.42
CA ILE A 199 -9.00 -27.19 -0.87
C ILE A 199 -7.49 -27.37 -0.71
N ALA A 200 -7.04 -28.60 -0.98
CA ALA A 200 -5.63 -28.94 -0.88
C ALA A 200 -4.77 -28.17 -1.89
N GLN A 201 -3.47 -28.20 -1.62
CA GLN A 201 -2.44 -27.69 -2.53
C GLN A 201 -2.54 -28.35 -3.91
N GLY A 202 -2.30 -27.58 -4.97
CA GLY A 202 -2.49 -28.06 -6.33
C GLY A 202 -1.97 -27.09 -7.39
N ILE A 203 -2.00 -27.54 -8.65
CA ILE A 203 -1.62 -26.75 -9.82
C ILE A 203 -2.88 -26.33 -10.56
N GLY A 204 -2.95 -25.06 -10.97
CA GLY A 204 -4.06 -24.54 -11.75
C GLY A 204 -5.26 -24.10 -10.90
N PRO A 205 -6.38 -23.73 -11.55
CA PRO A 205 -7.59 -23.32 -10.87
C PRO A 205 -8.27 -24.50 -10.17
N ALA A 206 -9.02 -24.22 -9.12
CA ALA A 206 -9.97 -25.15 -8.52
C ALA A 206 -11.40 -24.63 -8.73
N THR A 207 -12.32 -25.52 -9.07
CA THR A 207 -13.74 -25.20 -9.18
C THR A 207 -14.46 -25.87 -8.01
N ILE A 208 -15.27 -25.07 -7.31
CA ILE A 208 -16.17 -25.52 -6.26
C ILE A 208 -17.57 -25.27 -6.77
N SER A 209 -18.38 -26.33 -6.86
CA SER A 209 -19.75 -26.27 -7.36
C SER A 209 -20.69 -26.68 -6.23
N TYR A 210 -21.77 -25.93 -6.05
CA TYR A 210 -22.80 -26.25 -5.07
C TYR A 210 -24.19 -25.85 -5.56
N THR A 211 -25.20 -26.55 -5.07
CA THR A 211 -26.60 -26.17 -5.26
C THR A 211 -27.19 -25.69 -3.95
N ALA A 212 -27.98 -24.62 -4.01
CA ALA A 212 -28.71 -24.08 -2.88
C ALA A 212 -30.20 -24.07 -3.17
N ARG A 213 -31.01 -24.50 -2.19
CA ARG A 213 -32.46 -24.38 -2.26
C ARG A 213 -32.89 -23.05 -1.64
N ILE A 214 -33.69 -22.32 -2.40
CA ILE A 214 -34.35 -21.09 -1.98
C ILE A 214 -35.57 -21.46 -1.12
N PRO A 215 -35.83 -20.77 -0.01
CA PRO A 215 -36.99 -21.07 0.81
C PRO A 215 -38.30 -20.80 0.06
N ASP A 216 -39.32 -21.63 0.27
CA ASP A 216 -40.61 -21.52 -0.41
C ASP A 216 -41.33 -20.19 -0.11
N ASN A 217 -41.04 -19.58 1.03
CA ASN A 217 -41.58 -18.29 1.45
C ASN A 217 -40.69 -17.09 1.08
N ALA A 218 -39.72 -17.27 0.18
CA ALA A 218 -38.88 -16.17 -0.30
C ALA A 218 -39.71 -15.05 -0.90
N THR A 219 -39.37 -13.79 -0.58
CA THR A 219 -40.11 -12.63 -1.05
C THR A 219 -39.78 -12.33 -2.51
N VAL A 220 -40.78 -12.39 -3.39
CA VAL A 220 -40.66 -12.01 -4.79
C VAL A 220 -40.27 -10.53 -4.91
N GLY A 221 -39.31 -10.23 -5.77
CA GLY A 221 -38.70 -8.91 -5.95
C GLY A 221 -37.52 -8.63 -5.03
N ALA A 222 -37.19 -9.53 -4.09
CA ALA A 222 -36.04 -9.34 -3.21
C ALA A 222 -34.71 -9.57 -3.96
N GLU A 223 -33.75 -8.69 -3.74
CA GLU A 223 -32.36 -8.89 -4.14
C GLU A 223 -31.61 -9.51 -2.97
N VAL A 224 -31.18 -10.76 -3.12
CA VAL A 224 -30.55 -11.54 -2.06
C VAL A 224 -29.04 -11.54 -2.25
N PRO A 225 -28.25 -10.99 -1.33
CA PRO A 225 -26.81 -10.92 -1.48
C PRO A 225 -26.15 -12.28 -1.26
N LEU A 226 -25.17 -12.59 -2.09
CA LEU A 226 -24.30 -13.75 -1.94
C LEU A 226 -22.93 -13.28 -1.44
N ASN A 227 -22.40 -13.91 -0.39
CA ASN A 227 -21.14 -13.48 0.22
C ASN A 227 -20.18 -14.65 0.36
N GLY A 228 -18.92 -14.43 0.00
CA GLY A 228 -17.89 -15.45 0.08
C GLY A 228 -16.51 -14.84 0.28
N GLU A 229 -15.60 -15.61 0.87
CA GLU A 229 -14.21 -15.24 1.05
C GLU A 229 -13.30 -16.46 0.86
N VAL A 230 -12.14 -16.26 0.25
CA VAL A 230 -11.06 -17.24 0.21
C VAL A 230 -10.06 -16.90 1.28
N ILE A 231 -9.78 -17.85 2.17
CA ILE A 231 -8.80 -17.75 3.23
C ILE A 231 -7.60 -18.59 2.83
N PHE A 232 -6.41 -18.02 2.86
CA PHE A 232 -5.17 -18.69 2.47
C PHE A 232 -4.03 -18.27 3.38
N HIS A 233 -3.00 -19.11 3.45
CA HIS A 233 -1.85 -18.87 4.30
C HIS A 233 -0.70 -18.29 3.48
N THR A 234 -0.18 -17.13 3.89
CA THR A 234 0.98 -16.50 3.26
C THR A 234 2.11 -16.34 4.27
N ALA A 235 3.19 -17.12 4.12
CA ALA A 235 4.49 -17.07 4.81
C ALA A 235 4.55 -17.01 6.36
N ALA A 236 3.57 -16.39 7.02
CA ALA A 236 3.47 -16.15 8.46
C ALA A 236 2.04 -15.78 8.94
N ILE A 237 1.11 -15.38 8.06
CA ILE A 237 -0.25 -14.97 8.47
C ILE A 237 -1.34 -15.60 7.58
N ASN A 238 -2.54 -15.75 8.14
CA ASN A 238 -3.74 -16.04 7.38
C ASN A 238 -4.28 -14.74 6.77
N ARG A 239 -4.48 -14.74 5.46
CA ARG A 239 -5.13 -13.65 4.71
C ARG A 239 -6.47 -14.13 4.18
N SER A 240 -7.36 -13.18 3.91
CA SER A 240 -8.62 -13.47 3.26
C SER A 240 -8.90 -12.44 2.17
N GLU A 241 -9.38 -12.90 1.02
CA GLU A 241 -9.85 -12.06 -0.08
C GLU A 241 -11.31 -12.37 -0.38
N PRO A 242 -12.14 -11.37 -0.73
CA PRO A 242 -13.53 -11.58 -1.06
C PRO A 242 -13.70 -12.35 -2.38
N VAL A 243 -14.75 -13.15 -2.48
CA VAL A 243 -15.16 -13.77 -3.74
C VAL A 243 -15.82 -12.71 -4.62
N SER A 244 -15.28 -12.52 -5.82
CA SER A 244 -15.79 -11.57 -6.82
C SER A 244 -16.81 -12.23 -7.75
N GLY A 245 -17.39 -11.47 -8.70
CA GLY A 245 -18.34 -12.00 -9.68
C GLY A 245 -19.79 -11.74 -9.29
N ALA A 246 -20.68 -12.72 -9.50
CA ALA A 246 -22.10 -12.57 -9.16
C ALA A 246 -22.26 -12.27 -7.66
N ALA A 247 -22.85 -11.12 -7.31
CA ALA A 247 -22.95 -10.65 -5.93
C ALA A 247 -24.34 -10.83 -5.31
N GLN A 248 -25.36 -11.10 -6.13
CA GLN A 248 -26.75 -11.22 -5.69
C GLN A 248 -27.57 -12.09 -6.64
N VAL A 249 -28.71 -12.58 -6.14
CA VAL A 249 -29.76 -13.25 -6.91
C VAL A 249 -31.07 -12.51 -6.69
N THR A 250 -31.79 -12.22 -7.77
CA THR A 250 -33.11 -11.60 -7.70
C THR A 250 -34.20 -12.67 -7.62
N ILE A 251 -34.97 -12.68 -6.53
CA ILE A 251 -36.07 -13.62 -6.36
C ILE A 251 -37.24 -13.17 -7.24
N GLY A 252 -37.69 -14.02 -8.15
CA GLY A 252 -38.74 -13.69 -9.11
C GLY A 252 -39.44 -14.93 -9.63
N PRO A 253 -40.54 -14.79 -10.38
CA PRO A 253 -41.23 -15.92 -11.01
C PRO A 253 -40.47 -16.45 -12.24
N TYR A 254 -39.14 -16.57 -12.13
CA TYR A 254 -38.23 -16.86 -13.23
C TYR A 254 -37.33 -18.06 -12.90
N HIS A 255 -37.19 -18.95 -13.88
CA HIS A 255 -36.28 -20.10 -13.81
C HIS A 255 -34.83 -19.64 -13.81
N TRP A 256 -33.96 -20.33 -13.07
CA TRP A 256 -32.56 -19.89 -12.94
C TRP A 256 -31.79 -19.77 -14.26
N ALA A 257 -32.18 -20.56 -15.25
CA ALA A 257 -31.61 -20.58 -16.60
C ALA A 257 -32.14 -19.45 -17.51
N ASP A 258 -33.26 -18.80 -17.15
CA ASP A 258 -33.76 -17.60 -17.82
C ASP A 258 -32.93 -16.41 -17.32
N SER A 259 -31.98 -15.98 -18.13
CA SER A 259 -30.94 -15.02 -17.76
C SER A 259 -31.39 -13.57 -17.91
N ASN A 260 -32.49 -13.35 -18.62
CA ASN A 260 -33.03 -12.02 -18.90
C ASN A 260 -34.39 -11.76 -18.20
N GLY A 261 -35.02 -12.80 -17.64
CA GLY A 261 -36.28 -12.73 -16.90
C GLY A 261 -37.50 -12.47 -17.79
N ASP A 262 -37.50 -12.92 -19.05
CA ASP A 262 -38.62 -12.71 -19.98
C ASP A 262 -39.66 -13.85 -19.98
N GLY A 263 -39.42 -14.90 -19.18
CA GLY A 263 -40.28 -16.06 -19.07
C GLY A 263 -40.07 -17.08 -20.19
N ARG A 264 -38.92 -17.06 -20.86
CA ARG A 264 -38.47 -18.02 -21.87
C ARG A 264 -37.02 -18.43 -21.59
N ILE A 265 -36.60 -19.50 -22.25
CA ILE A 265 -35.18 -19.89 -22.33
C ILE A 265 -34.92 -20.01 -23.82
N ASP A 266 -34.11 -19.10 -24.37
CA ASP A 266 -33.79 -19.07 -25.80
C ASP A 266 -32.48 -19.81 -26.16
N ASP A 267 -32.08 -19.78 -27.44
CA ASP A 267 -30.86 -20.44 -27.91
C ASP A 267 -29.56 -19.90 -27.27
N ASN A 268 -29.56 -18.64 -26.81
CA ASN A 268 -28.42 -18.05 -26.12
C ASN A 268 -28.36 -18.47 -24.64
N GLU A 269 -29.51 -18.82 -24.06
CA GLU A 269 -29.66 -19.20 -22.65
C GLU A 269 -29.56 -20.72 -22.42
N ILE A 270 -30.04 -21.51 -23.38
CA ILE A 270 -30.01 -22.98 -23.31
C ILE A 270 -28.58 -23.52 -23.30
N MET A 271 -27.67 -22.90 -24.06
CA MET A 271 -26.30 -23.42 -24.22
C MET A 271 -25.48 -23.29 -22.91
N PRO A 272 -25.44 -22.13 -22.23
CA PRO A 272 -24.85 -22.04 -20.90
C PRO A 272 -25.51 -22.96 -19.86
N ALA A 273 -26.84 -23.08 -19.90
CA ALA A 273 -27.57 -23.97 -18.99
C ALA A 273 -27.21 -25.44 -19.20
N TYR A 274 -27.09 -25.87 -20.46
CA TYR A 274 -26.66 -27.22 -20.84
C TYR A 274 -25.25 -27.52 -20.32
N TYR A 275 -24.26 -26.67 -20.60
CA TYR A 275 -22.89 -26.87 -20.13
C TYR A 275 -22.81 -26.96 -18.61
N LEU A 276 -23.57 -26.12 -17.91
CA LEU A 276 -23.62 -26.16 -16.45
C LEU A 276 -24.25 -27.46 -15.93
N CYS A 277 -25.35 -27.92 -16.54
CA CYS A 277 -25.97 -29.20 -16.20
C CYS A 277 -25.03 -30.39 -16.47
N GLU A 278 -24.25 -30.37 -17.56
CA GLU A 278 -23.23 -31.39 -17.85
C GLU A 278 -22.09 -31.38 -16.83
N GLU A 279 -21.56 -30.19 -16.50
CA GLU A 279 -20.52 -30.03 -15.47
C GLU A 279 -21.01 -30.44 -14.07
N MET A 280 -22.31 -30.24 -13.80
CA MET A 280 -22.96 -30.50 -12.52
C MET A 280 -23.97 -31.65 -12.62
N LYS A 281 -23.69 -32.67 -13.44
CA LYS A 281 -24.62 -33.80 -13.70
C LYS A 281 -25.10 -34.54 -12.44
N ASP A 282 -24.28 -34.55 -11.40
CA ASP A 282 -24.57 -35.22 -10.11
C ASP A 282 -25.36 -34.32 -9.13
N PHE A 283 -25.77 -33.11 -9.56
CA PHE A 283 -26.45 -32.11 -8.71
C PHE A 283 -27.96 -32.04 -8.92
N HIS A 284 -28.53 -32.96 -9.72
CA HIS A 284 -29.97 -33.08 -9.95
C HIS A 284 -30.64 -31.79 -10.44
N LEU A 285 -29.94 -31.01 -11.28
CA LEU A 285 -30.56 -29.90 -12.01
C LEU A 285 -31.58 -30.46 -13.01
N ASP A 286 -32.78 -29.89 -13.05
CA ASP A 286 -33.88 -30.41 -13.88
C ASP A 286 -33.71 -30.03 -15.35
N TRP A 287 -32.79 -30.74 -16.01
CA TRP A 287 -32.53 -30.56 -17.44
C TRP A 287 -33.80 -30.79 -18.29
N LYS A 288 -34.66 -31.74 -17.90
CA LYS A 288 -35.88 -32.04 -18.66
C LYS A 288 -36.85 -30.86 -18.65
N LEU A 289 -36.99 -30.16 -17.53
CA LEU A 289 -37.78 -28.94 -17.45
C LEU A 289 -37.18 -27.84 -18.34
N ILE A 290 -35.87 -27.61 -18.28
CA ILE A 290 -35.18 -26.59 -19.10
C ILE A 290 -35.40 -26.85 -20.60
N GLU A 291 -35.20 -28.09 -21.03
CA GLU A 291 -35.41 -28.53 -22.41
C GLU A 291 -36.87 -28.36 -22.86
N ALA A 292 -37.83 -28.66 -21.97
CA ALA A 292 -39.25 -28.47 -22.24
C ALA A 292 -39.62 -26.99 -22.36
N ILE A 293 -39.04 -26.11 -21.52
CA ILE A 293 -39.25 -24.66 -21.60
C ILE A 293 -38.69 -24.11 -22.92
N TRP A 294 -37.47 -24.49 -23.29
CA TRP A 294 -36.82 -24.08 -24.53
C TRP A 294 -37.57 -24.55 -25.78
N SER A 295 -38.09 -25.79 -25.75
CA SER A 295 -38.91 -26.34 -26.85
C SER A 295 -40.31 -25.71 -26.94
N GLY A 296 -40.79 -25.09 -25.85
CA GLY A 296 -42.11 -24.47 -25.75
C GLY A 296 -42.14 -22.98 -26.11
N LYS A 297 -43.24 -22.29 -25.77
CA LYS A 297 -43.38 -20.83 -25.97
C LYS A 297 -42.95 -20.00 -24.75
N GLY A 298 -42.26 -20.62 -23.80
CA GLY A 298 -41.92 -20.08 -22.49
C GLY A 298 -42.64 -20.80 -21.35
N TYR A 299 -42.70 -20.15 -20.19
CA TYR A 299 -43.26 -20.75 -18.98
C TYR A 299 -44.09 -19.75 -18.16
N ARG A 300 -44.66 -20.26 -17.07
CA ARG A 300 -45.17 -19.49 -15.93
C ARG A 300 -44.74 -20.20 -14.66
N TRP A 301 -44.46 -19.41 -13.63
CA TRP A 301 -44.26 -19.94 -12.29
C TRP A 301 -45.45 -19.59 -11.40
N SER A 302 -45.88 -20.53 -10.56
CA SER A 302 -46.83 -20.28 -9.47
C SER A 302 -46.31 -20.89 -8.17
N PRO A 303 -46.60 -20.32 -6.99
CA PRO A 303 -46.18 -20.90 -5.71
C PRO A 303 -46.75 -22.30 -5.45
N ARG A 304 -47.87 -22.65 -6.09
CA ARG A 304 -48.58 -23.91 -5.90
C ARG A 304 -48.09 -25.01 -6.82
N ASP A 305 -47.91 -24.67 -8.09
CA ASP A 305 -47.71 -25.65 -9.17
C ASP A 305 -46.26 -25.63 -9.69
N GLY A 306 -45.43 -24.69 -9.21
CA GLY A 306 -44.08 -24.47 -9.71
C GLY A 306 -44.09 -23.99 -11.16
N TYR A 307 -43.17 -24.52 -11.96
CA TYR A 307 -43.04 -24.17 -13.37
C TYR A 307 -44.04 -24.94 -14.24
N THR A 308 -44.83 -24.20 -15.02
CA THR A 308 -45.70 -24.75 -16.06
C THR A 308 -45.25 -24.23 -17.43
N VAL A 309 -44.88 -25.16 -18.31
CA VAL A 309 -44.47 -24.86 -19.70
C VAL A 309 -45.68 -24.42 -20.52
N ARG A 310 -45.51 -23.38 -21.34
CA ARG A 310 -46.52 -22.93 -22.30
C ARG A 310 -46.36 -23.71 -23.61
N PRO A 311 -47.42 -24.38 -24.09
CA PRO A 311 -47.40 -25.09 -25.37
C PRO A 311 -47.32 -24.15 -26.59
#